data_AF-A0A1F7Q3C6-F1
#
_entry.id   AF-A0A1F7Q3C6-F1
#
_cell.length_a   1.000
_cell.length_b   1.000
_cell.length_c   1.000
_cell.angle_alpha   90.00
_cell.angle_beta   90.00
_cell.angle_gamma   90.00
#
_symmetry.space_group_name_H-M   'P 1'
#
loop_
_entity.id
_entity.type
_entity.pdbx_description
1 polymer ?
#
loop_
_entity_poly.entity_id
_entity_poly.type
_entity_poly.pdbx_seq_one_letter_code
_entity_poly.pdbx_strand_id
1 'polypeptide(L)'
;MYKRVLLKLSGEQLQGKFDGGFDAERASWIASEIRKATAHGTEIVVMIGGGNYARGAQLTGGGVQRVTADNIGMMATMMNAVALADVFNSEGLPARALTNIKADQVADQFTHRRALSHLEKERVVIVAGGIGRPYLTTDTAAVSLALELDCDVILKATKVDGVYDSDPHKNTDAKRFDTLTLQEAVERPDIKVMDKAAIALAYDHDQSLVVFSLLETDNIARVIAGEPIGTTIS
;
A
#
# COMPACT_ATOMS: atom_id res chain seq x y z
N MET A 1 0.72 -18.50 -6.83
CA MET A 1 0.04 -18.11 -5.58
C MET A 1 1.07 -17.75 -4.54
N TYR A 2 0.97 -16.53 -4.02
CA TYR A 2 1.87 -16.03 -2.98
C TYR A 2 1.41 -16.48 -1.60
N LYS A 3 2.36 -16.82 -0.72
CA LYS A 3 2.13 -17.18 0.67
C LYS A 3 1.88 -15.94 1.52
N ARG A 4 2.71 -14.90 1.33
CA ARG A 4 2.61 -13.64 2.07
C ARG A 4 2.76 -12.46 1.12
N VAL A 5 1.85 -11.50 1.19
CA VAL A 5 1.88 -10.31 0.33
C VAL A 5 1.78 -9.04 1.14
N LEU A 6 2.42 -7.98 0.63
CA LEU A 6 2.16 -6.63 1.09
C LEU A 6 1.28 -5.90 0.07
N LEU A 7 0.04 -5.60 0.45
CA LEU A 7 -0.87 -4.77 -0.31
C LEU A 7 -0.67 -3.30 0.06
N LYS A 8 -0.11 -2.51 -0.86
CA LYS A 8 0.03 -1.07 -0.68
C LYS A 8 -1.21 -0.35 -1.22
N LEU A 9 -1.95 0.28 -0.31
CA LEU A 9 -3.11 1.10 -0.64
C LEU A 9 -2.76 2.59 -0.56
N SER A 10 -3.20 3.38 -1.53
CA SER A 10 -3.21 4.83 -1.43
C SER A 10 -4.34 5.29 -0.53
N GLY A 11 -4.13 6.35 0.25
CA GLY A 11 -5.22 6.96 1.03
C GLY A 11 -6.38 7.41 0.14
N GLU A 12 -6.09 7.92 -1.06
CA GLU A 12 -7.11 8.31 -2.05
C GLU A 12 -8.04 7.16 -2.46
N GLN A 13 -7.59 5.90 -2.34
CA GLN A 13 -8.46 4.76 -2.65
C GLN A 13 -9.52 4.54 -1.58
N LEU A 14 -9.32 5.05 -0.36
CA LEU A 14 -10.30 5.00 0.73
C LEU A 14 -11.27 6.18 0.73
N GLN A 15 -11.02 7.21 -0.07
CA GLN A 15 -11.91 8.37 -0.20
C GLN A 15 -13.24 8.00 -0.90
N GLY A 16 -13.20 6.98 -1.78
CA GLY A 16 -14.39 6.45 -2.45
C GLY A 16 -15.17 7.52 -3.21
N LYS A 17 -16.43 7.75 -2.79
CA LYS A 17 -17.34 8.75 -3.40
C LYS A 17 -17.20 10.18 -2.87
N PHE A 18 -16.36 10.42 -1.87
CA PHE A 18 -16.21 11.73 -1.24
C PHE A 18 -15.09 12.57 -1.87
N ASP A 19 -14.98 13.85 -1.52
CA ASP A 19 -13.88 14.74 -1.94
C ASP A 19 -12.66 14.72 -0.98
N GLY A 20 -12.80 14.02 0.14
CA GLY A 20 -11.78 13.75 1.14
C GLY A 20 -12.36 12.87 2.25
N GLY A 21 -11.52 12.43 3.18
CA GLY A 21 -11.96 11.59 4.29
C GLY A 21 -12.01 10.09 3.95
N PHE A 22 -12.94 9.36 4.55
CA PHE A 22 -12.98 7.90 4.52
C PHE A 22 -14.37 7.38 4.15
N ASP A 23 -14.42 6.50 3.16
CA ASP A 23 -15.61 5.83 2.67
C ASP A 23 -15.69 4.40 3.22
N ALA A 24 -16.57 4.18 4.18
CA ALA A 24 -16.77 2.88 4.80
C ALA A 24 -17.27 1.83 3.81
N GLU A 25 -18.10 2.20 2.82
CA GLU A 25 -18.56 1.25 1.79
C GLU A 25 -17.39 0.77 0.93
N ARG A 26 -16.46 1.70 0.61
CA ARG A 26 -15.23 1.35 -0.11
C ARG A 26 -14.33 0.44 0.71
N ALA A 27 -14.18 0.72 2.01
CA ALA A 27 -13.41 -0.13 2.91
C ALA A 27 -14.04 -1.54 3.07
N SER A 28 -15.37 -1.64 3.19
CA SER A 28 -16.09 -2.92 3.22
C SER A 28 -15.90 -3.70 1.92
N TRP A 29 -15.95 -3.02 0.77
CA TRP A 29 -15.65 -3.65 -0.51
C TRP A 29 -14.21 -4.21 -0.56
N ILE A 30 -13.20 -3.44 -0.14
CA ILE A 30 -11.81 -3.92 -0.04
C ILE A 30 -11.72 -5.13 0.91
N ALA A 31 -12.41 -5.10 2.06
CA ALA A 31 -12.44 -6.23 2.98
C ALA A 31 -12.98 -7.49 2.30
N SER A 32 -14.04 -7.36 1.50
CA SER A 32 -14.63 -8.48 0.77
C SER A 32 -13.68 -9.07 -0.27
N GLU A 33 -12.88 -8.23 -0.94
CA GLU A 33 -11.87 -8.64 -1.92
C GLU A 33 -10.69 -9.36 -1.26
N ILE A 34 -10.17 -8.80 -0.16
CA ILE A 34 -9.08 -9.39 0.62
C ILE A 34 -9.51 -10.74 1.21
N ARG A 35 -10.76 -10.87 1.69
CA ARG A 35 -11.29 -12.11 2.25
C ARG A 35 -11.27 -13.28 1.25
N LYS A 36 -11.49 -13.01 -0.04
CA LYS A 36 -11.39 -14.03 -1.10
C LYS A 36 -9.96 -14.60 -1.20
N ALA A 37 -8.95 -13.75 -0.98
CA ALA A 37 -7.55 -14.17 -0.99
C ALA A 37 -7.15 -14.92 0.30
N THR A 38 -7.52 -14.39 1.48
CA THR A 38 -7.18 -15.02 2.78
C THR A 38 -7.82 -16.40 2.95
N ALA A 39 -8.96 -16.67 2.29
CA ALA A 39 -9.61 -17.99 2.30
C ALA A 39 -8.70 -19.14 1.81
N HIS A 40 -7.61 -18.81 1.10
CA HIS A 40 -6.64 -19.77 0.59
C HIS A 40 -5.36 -19.84 1.44
N GLY A 41 -5.35 -19.23 2.63
CA GLY A 41 -4.22 -19.25 3.56
C GLY A 41 -3.14 -18.19 3.30
N THR A 42 -3.37 -17.23 2.40
CA THR A 42 -2.44 -16.14 2.16
C THR A 42 -2.43 -15.16 3.34
N GLU A 43 -1.24 -14.86 3.85
CA GLU A 43 -1.00 -13.83 4.85
C GLU A 43 -0.93 -12.45 4.19
N ILE A 44 -1.72 -11.49 4.68
CA ILE A 44 -1.85 -10.17 4.04
C ILE A 44 -1.43 -9.06 5.01
N VAL A 45 -0.45 -8.29 4.57
CA VAL A 45 -0.01 -7.05 5.20
C VAL A 45 -0.51 -5.88 4.37
N VAL A 46 -1.08 -4.86 4.99
CA VAL A 46 -1.56 -3.65 4.30
C VAL A 46 -0.72 -2.46 4.74
N MET A 47 -0.08 -1.77 3.79
CA MET A 47 0.54 -0.45 4.01
C MET A 47 -0.38 0.62 3.43
N ILE A 48 -0.89 1.52 4.28
CA ILE A 48 -1.90 2.50 3.87
C ILE A 48 -1.34 3.94 3.82
N GLY A 49 -1.62 4.65 2.72
CA GLY A 49 -1.35 6.07 2.56
C GLY A 49 -2.37 6.98 3.27
N GLY A 50 -2.02 8.26 3.47
CA GLY A 50 -2.87 9.25 4.16
C GLY A 50 -3.46 10.35 3.26
N GLY A 51 -3.30 10.22 1.94
CA GLY A 51 -3.55 11.29 0.98
C GLY A 51 -5.01 11.75 0.83
N ASN A 52 -5.96 11.01 1.39
CA ASN A 52 -7.39 11.36 1.51
C ASN A 52 -7.69 12.35 2.64
N TYR A 53 -6.82 12.46 3.65
CA TYR A 53 -6.91 13.48 4.69
C TYR A 53 -5.88 14.58 4.51
N ALA A 54 -4.64 14.19 4.19
CA ALA A 54 -3.52 15.11 4.11
C ALA A 54 -2.43 14.60 3.17
N ARG A 55 -2.02 15.44 2.20
CA ARG A 55 -0.77 15.24 1.47
C ARG A 55 0.28 16.21 2.01
N GLY A 56 1.28 15.70 2.73
CA GLY A 56 2.30 16.53 3.39
C GLY A 56 2.95 17.58 2.47
N ALA A 57 3.32 17.20 1.25
CA ALA A 57 3.90 18.14 0.28
C ALA A 57 2.98 19.33 -0.05
N GLN A 58 1.65 19.14 -0.06
CA GLN A 58 0.68 20.21 -0.33
C GLN A 58 0.42 21.09 0.90
N LEU A 59 0.70 20.59 2.09
CA LEU A 59 0.59 21.35 3.34
C LEU A 59 1.83 22.19 3.63
N THR A 60 2.91 22.02 2.86
CA THR A 60 4.14 22.81 3.02
C THR A 60 3.91 24.22 2.47
N GLY A 61 4.22 25.25 3.27
CA GLY A 61 3.91 26.65 2.95
C GLY A 61 3.16 27.33 4.08
N GLY A 62 2.96 28.66 3.99
CA GLY A 62 2.23 29.42 5.01
C GLY A 62 2.82 29.32 6.43
N GLY A 63 4.11 28.98 6.57
CA GLY A 63 4.79 28.75 7.85
C GLY A 63 4.92 27.28 8.28
N VAL A 64 4.22 26.35 7.62
CA VAL A 64 4.32 24.91 7.89
C VAL A 64 5.58 24.35 7.22
N GLN A 65 6.45 23.76 8.03
CA GLN A 65 7.68 23.13 7.58
C GLN A 65 7.41 21.72 7.03
N ARG A 66 8.26 21.27 6.09
CA ARG A 66 8.14 19.95 5.46
C ARG A 66 8.07 18.80 6.48
N VAL A 67 8.90 18.84 7.52
CA VAL A 67 8.90 17.83 8.60
C VAL A 67 7.55 17.73 9.28
N THR A 68 6.94 18.88 9.63
CA THR A 68 5.61 18.93 10.25
C THR A 68 4.56 18.38 9.30
N ALA A 69 4.64 18.73 8.02
CA ALA A 69 3.69 18.29 7.01
C ALA A 69 3.74 16.76 6.78
N ASP A 70 4.94 16.16 6.79
CA ASP A 70 5.10 14.71 6.71
C ASP A 70 4.57 14.01 7.98
N ASN A 71 4.78 14.60 9.16
CA ASN A 71 4.18 14.10 10.41
C ASN A 71 2.64 14.09 10.34
N ILE A 72 2.02 15.13 9.78
CA ILE A 72 0.57 15.18 9.53
C ILE A 72 0.16 14.05 8.57
N GLY A 73 0.92 13.83 7.49
CA GLY A 73 0.69 12.71 6.58
C GLY A 73 0.76 11.35 7.29
N MET A 74 1.73 11.15 8.18
CA MET A 74 1.82 9.90 8.96
C MET A 74 0.65 9.73 9.93
N MET A 75 0.19 10.79 10.60
CA MET A 75 -1.03 10.71 11.42
C MET A 75 -2.27 10.38 10.58
N ALA A 76 -2.38 10.92 9.36
CA ALA A 76 -3.45 10.55 8.43
C ALA A 76 -3.42 9.06 8.05
N THR A 77 -2.24 8.44 7.90
CA THR A 77 -2.16 6.98 7.71
C THR A 77 -2.70 6.21 8.92
N MET A 78 -2.46 6.71 10.14
CA MET A 78 -2.98 6.08 11.35
C MET A 78 -4.50 6.16 11.40
N MET A 79 -5.09 7.32 11.08
CA MET A 79 -6.55 7.50 10.98
C MET A 79 -7.16 6.46 10.03
N ASN A 80 -6.55 6.25 8.87
CA ASN A 80 -7.00 5.21 7.94
C ASN A 80 -6.84 3.81 8.51
N ALA A 81 -5.71 3.49 9.16
CA ALA A 81 -5.46 2.14 9.67
C ALA A 81 -6.44 1.70 10.76
N VAL A 82 -6.75 2.57 11.74
CA VAL A 82 -7.75 2.23 12.76
C VAL A 82 -9.15 2.07 12.15
N ALA A 83 -9.57 2.99 11.28
CA ALA A 83 -10.87 2.89 10.62
C ALA A 83 -10.98 1.62 9.74
N LEU A 84 -9.93 1.31 8.97
CA LEU A 84 -9.88 0.13 8.11
C LEU A 84 -9.90 -1.17 8.93
N ALA A 85 -9.19 -1.21 10.06
CA ALA A 85 -9.21 -2.36 10.95
C ALA A 85 -10.62 -2.62 11.51
N ASP A 86 -11.33 -1.58 11.96
CA ASP A 86 -12.69 -1.72 12.47
C ASP A 86 -13.65 -2.21 11.39
N VAL A 87 -13.59 -1.63 10.18
CA VAL A 87 -14.41 -2.09 9.05
C VAL A 87 -14.10 -3.55 8.71
N PHE A 88 -12.83 -3.93 8.60
CA PHE A 88 -12.46 -5.32 8.29
C PHE A 88 -12.98 -6.28 9.35
N ASN A 89 -12.82 -5.96 10.63
CA ASN A 89 -13.35 -6.79 11.72
C ASN A 89 -14.88 -6.88 11.68
N SER A 90 -15.59 -5.80 11.33
CA SER A 90 -17.05 -5.79 11.20
C SER A 90 -17.55 -6.65 10.03
N GLU A 91 -16.73 -6.81 8.99
CA GLU A 91 -16.97 -7.65 7.81
C GLU A 91 -16.51 -9.12 8.01
N GLY A 92 -16.15 -9.48 9.25
CA GLY A 92 -15.67 -10.82 9.59
C GLY A 92 -14.28 -11.16 9.07
N LEU A 93 -13.47 -10.15 8.70
CA LEU A 93 -12.07 -10.28 8.33
C LEU A 93 -11.18 -9.79 9.49
N PRO A 94 -10.64 -10.70 10.33
CA PRO A 94 -9.86 -10.31 11.50
C PRO A 94 -8.68 -9.42 11.11
N ALA A 95 -8.61 -8.21 11.67
CA ALA A 95 -7.60 -7.23 11.31
C ALA A 95 -7.02 -6.51 12.53
N ARG A 96 -5.75 -6.11 12.47
CA ARG A 96 -5.09 -5.31 13.52
C ARG A 96 -4.33 -4.14 12.92
N ALA A 97 -4.61 -2.94 13.42
CA ALA A 97 -3.87 -1.74 13.09
C ALA A 97 -2.59 -1.67 13.95
N LEU A 98 -1.44 -1.59 13.30
CA LEU A 98 -0.14 -1.33 13.91
C LEU A 98 0.41 0.01 13.42
N THR A 99 1.22 0.68 14.24
CA THR A 99 1.82 1.97 13.89
C THR A 99 3.33 2.00 14.15
N ASN A 100 4.09 2.58 13.22
CA ASN A 100 5.51 2.89 13.41
C ASN A 100 5.75 4.12 14.30
N ILE A 101 4.70 4.91 14.57
CA ILE A 101 4.72 6.04 15.50
C ILE A 101 4.15 5.61 16.84
N LYS A 102 4.87 5.93 17.93
CA LYS A 102 4.40 5.67 19.29
C LYS A 102 3.16 6.48 19.61
N ALA A 103 2.03 5.79 19.69
CA ALA A 103 0.71 6.35 19.98
C ALA A 103 -0.12 5.34 20.77
N ASP A 104 0.35 5.01 21.98
CA ASP A 104 -0.12 3.88 22.78
C ASP A 104 -1.64 3.87 23.06
N GLN A 105 -2.31 5.03 23.03
CA GLN A 105 -3.77 5.14 23.24
C GLN A 105 -4.60 4.95 21.95
N VAL A 106 -3.96 4.93 20.78
CA VAL A 106 -4.63 4.96 19.47
C VAL A 106 -4.47 3.64 18.73
N ALA A 107 -3.26 3.11 18.63
CA ALA A 107 -2.97 1.87 17.92
C ALA A 107 -1.76 1.17 18.53
N ASP A 108 -1.71 -0.15 18.37
CA ASP A 108 -0.60 -0.96 18.85
C ASP A 108 0.69 -0.59 18.11
N GLN A 109 1.80 -0.45 18.85
CA GLN A 109 3.11 -0.22 18.23
C GLN A 109 3.48 -1.39 17.31
N PHE A 110 3.98 -1.09 16.11
CA PHE A 110 4.56 -2.08 15.23
C PHE A 110 5.87 -2.62 15.82
N THR A 111 5.99 -3.94 15.82
CA THR A 111 7.26 -4.66 15.93
C THR A 111 7.18 -5.88 15.03
N HIS A 112 8.29 -6.28 14.41
CA HIS A 112 8.39 -7.50 13.61
C HIS A 112 7.67 -8.70 14.26
N ARG A 113 8.00 -9.01 15.53
CA ARG A 113 7.41 -10.15 16.26
C ARG A 113 5.89 -10.03 16.48
N ARG A 114 5.39 -8.82 16.74
CA ARG A 114 3.95 -8.59 16.93
C ARG A 114 3.19 -8.76 15.62
N ALA A 115 3.73 -8.23 14.52
CA ALA A 115 3.16 -8.40 13.20
C ALA A 115 3.11 -9.88 12.81
N LEU A 116 4.22 -10.62 12.94
CA LEU A 116 4.24 -12.07 12.68
C LEU A 116 3.21 -12.82 13.53
N SER A 117 3.12 -12.53 14.83
CA SER A 117 2.14 -13.20 15.70
C SER A 117 0.68 -12.88 15.35
N HIS A 118 0.40 -11.81 14.60
CA HIS A 118 -0.93 -11.56 14.05
C HIS A 118 -1.17 -12.31 12.75
N LEU A 119 -0.18 -12.35 11.85
CA LEU A 119 -0.24 -13.10 10.60
C LEU A 119 -0.43 -14.61 10.87
N GLU A 120 0.29 -15.17 11.83
CA GLU A 120 0.13 -16.56 12.30
C GLU A 120 -1.26 -16.89 12.85
N LYS A 121 -2.03 -15.87 13.27
CA LYS A 121 -3.42 -15.99 13.73
C LYS A 121 -4.42 -15.67 12.63
N GLU A 122 -4.00 -15.70 11.38
CA GLU A 122 -4.82 -15.41 10.19
C GLU A 122 -5.45 -14.02 10.22
N ARG A 123 -4.77 -13.05 10.85
CA ARG A 123 -5.23 -11.67 10.89
C ARG A 123 -4.51 -10.84 9.84
N VAL A 124 -5.26 -10.00 9.15
CA VAL A 124 -4.69 -8.94 8.31
C VAL A 124 -3.97 -7.93 9.20
N VAL A 125 -2.72 -7.63 8.87
CA VAL A 125 -1.92 -6.64 9.59
C VAL A 125 -1.91 -5.33 8.79
N ILE A 126 -2.51 -4.28 9.34
CA ILE A 126 -2.58 -2.97 8.70
C ILE A 126 -1.55 -2.06 9.38
N VAL A 127 -0.51 -1.65 8.65
CA VAL A 127 0.59 -0.83 9.18
C VAL A 127 0.44 0.62 8.73
N ALA A 128 0.53 1.52 9.70
CA ALA A 128 0.53 2.96 9.54
C ALA A 128 1.81 3.61 10.06
N GLY A 129 1.95 4.90 9.83
CA GLY A 129 3.07 5.73 10.23
C GLY A 129 4.21 5.78 9.23
N GLY A 130 4.06 5.21 8.03
CA GLY A 130 5.15 5.14 7.04
C GLY A 130 6.38 4.45 7.65
N ILE A 131 7.57 5.03 7.51
CA ILE A 131 8.81 4.59 8.20
C ILE A 131 8.98 5.29 9.57
N GLY A 132 8.02 6.13 9.98
CA GLY A 132 8.12 6.95 11.20
C GLY A 132 9.11 8.11 11.08
N ARG A 133 9.55 8.43 9.86
CA ARG A 133 10.53 9.48 9.55
C ARG A 133 10.04 10.36 8.39
N PRO A 134 10.18 11.69 8.47
CA PRO A 134 9.93 12.61 7.35
C PRO A 134 10.82 12.32 6.13
N TYR A 135 10.48 12.93 5.00
CA TYR A 135 11.14 12.83 3.68
C TYR A 135 11.03 11.47 2.97
N LEU A 136 10.44 10.46 3.60
CA LEU A 136 10.18 9.16 3.01
C LEU A 136 8.71 9.02 2.62
N THR A 137 8.44 8.24 1.57
CA THR A 137 7.09 7.99 1.11
C THR A 137 6.51 6.72 1.75
N THR A 138 5.21 6.48 1.57
CA THR A 138 4.61 5.19 1.92
C THR A 138 4.97 4.07 0.96
N ASP A 139 5.51 4.38 -0.23
CA ASP A 139 6.05 3.36 -1.13
C ASP A 139 7.39 2.85 -0.58
N THR A 140 8.28 3.74 -0.09
CA THR A 140 9.51 3.31 0.60
C THR A 140 9.18 2.47 1.84
N ALA A 141 8.16 2.88 2.60
CA ALA A 141 7.68 2.13 3.76
C ALA A 141 7.14 0.74 3.39
N ALA A 142 6.41 0.64 2.27
CA ALA A 142 5.90 -0.62 1.77
C ALA A 142 7.04 -1.58 1.42
N VAL A 143 8.09 -1.11 0.74
CA VAL A 143 9.25 -1.96 0.42
C VAL A 143 10.00 -2.39 1.68
N SER A 144 10.30 -1.45 2.59
CA SER A 144 10.96 -1.78 3.85
C SER A 144 10.18 -2.80 4.69
N LEU A 145 8.85 -2.66 4.75
CA LEU A 145 8.00 -3.55 5.53
C LEU A 145 7.83 -4.93 4.87
N ALA A 146 7.79 -4.98 3.54
CA ALA A 146 7.74 -6.24 2.80
C ALA A 146 9.00 -7.07 3.06
N LEU A 147 10.17 -6.42 3.04
CA LEU A 147 11.44 -7.04 3.40
C LEU A 147 11.47 -7.49 4.86
N GLU A 148 11.04 -6.64 5.79
CA GLU A 148 11.02 -6.98 7.23
C GLU A 148 10.11 -8.16 7.54
N LEU A 149 9.04 -8.35 6.78
CA LEU A 149 8.06 -9.43 6.97
C LEU A 149 8.18 -10.55 5.94
N ASP A 150 9.28 -10.67 5.20
CA ASP A 150 9.49 -11.72 4.20
C ASP A 150 8.28 -11.91 3.25
N CYS A 151 7.74 -10.81 2.73
CA CYS A 151 6.64 -10.85 1.76
C CYS A 151 7.15 -11.29 0.39
N ASP A 152 6.47 -12.24 -0.24
CA ASP A 152 6.85 -12.75 -1.57
C ASP A 152 6.75 -11.66 -2.65
N VAL A 153 5.79 -10.75 -2.50
CA VAL A 153 5.53 -9.67 -3.48
C VAL A 153 4.87 -8.45 -2.83
N ILE A 154 5.15 -7.28 -3.39
CA ILE A 154 4.44 -6.03 -3.10
C ILE A 154 3.38 -5.79 -4.15
N LEU A 155 2.11 -5.71 -3.74
CA LEU A 155 0.99 -5.38 -4.60
C LEU A 155 0.66 -3.90 -4.47
N LYS A 156 1.10 -3.09 -5.43
CA LYS A 156 0.84 -1.65 -5.45
C LYS A 156 -0.45 -1.37 -6.20
N ALA A 157 -1.51 -1.13 -5.44
CA ALA A 157 -2.81 -0.80 -5.98
C ALA A 157 -2.82 0.64 -6.51
N THR A 158 -3.21 0.84 -7.76
CA THR A 158 -3.29 2.16 -8.41
C THR A 158 -4.67 2.43 -9.02
N LYS A 159 -4.85 3.65 -9.57
CA LYS A 159 -6.03 4.03 -10.37
C LYS A 159 -5.91 3.58 -11.83
N VAL A 160 -4.67 3.49 -12.33
CA VAL A 160 -4.35 2.86 -13.61
C VAL A 160 -4.10 1.37 -13.37
N ASP A 161 -4.23 0.58 -14.43
CA ASP A 161 -4.14 -0.88 -14.42
C ASP A 161 -2.72 -1.43 -14.55
N GLY A 162 -1.70 -0.59 -14.64
CA GLY A 162 -0.30 -1.02 -14.69
C GLY A 162 0.68 0.14 -14.88
N VAL A 163 1.87 -0.21 -15.34
CA VAL A 163 2.94 0.72 -15.69
C VAL A 163 2.92 0.98 -17.18
N TYR A 164 3.03 2.24 -17.56
CA TYR A 164 2.99 2.69 -18.95
C TYR A 164 4.29 3.38 -19.33
N ASP A 165 4.61 3.38 -20.62
CA ASP A 165 5.72 4.15 -21.19
C ASP A 165 5.54 5.68 -21.08
N SER A 166 4.29 6.12 -20.87
CA SER A 166 3.90 7.52 -20.76
C SER A 166 2.58 7.64 -19.99
N ASP A 167 2.21 8.84 -19.53
CA ASP A 167 0.99 9.06 -18.76
C ASP A 167 -0.27 8.78 -19.61
N PRO A 168 -1.03 7.71 -19.35
CA PRO A 168 -2.16 7.32 -20.20
C PRO A 168 -3.34 8.31 -20.12
N HIS A 169 -3.35 9.21 -19.14
CA HIS A 169 -4.35 10.28 -19.07
C HIS A 169 -4.01 11.46 -19.99
N LYS A 170 -2.75 11.57 -20.44
CA LYS A 170 -2.28 12.67 -21.30
C LYS A 170 -1.92 12.20 -22.71
N ASN A 171 -1.51 10.94 -22.84
CA ASN A 171 -1.14 10.32 -24.10
C ASN A 171 -2.04 9.12 -24.37
N THR A 172 -2.87 9.22 -25.42
CA THR A 172 -3.76 8.12 -25.83
C THR A 172 -3.00 6.94 -26.44
N ASP A 173 -1.76 7.15 -26.90
CA ASP A 173 -0.90 6.11 -27.47
C ASP A 173 -0.02 5.43 -26.41
N ALA A 174 -0.24 5.72 -25.13
CA ALA A 174 0.52 5.14 -24.03
C ALA A 174 0.39 3.61 -24.03
N LYS A 175 1.52 2.91 -23.96
CA LYS A 175 1.56 1.44 -23.95
C LYS A 175 1.87 0.93 -22.55
N ARG A 176 1.01 0.01 -22.08
CA ARG A 176 1.22 -0.70 -20.83
C ARG A 176 2.29 -1.77 -21.00
N PHE A 177 3.16 -1.92 -20.01
CA PHE A 177 4.08 -3.05 -19.92
C PHE A 177 3.37 -4.21 -19.21
N ASP A 178 3.54 -5.44 -19.68
CA ASP A 178 3.09 -6.62 -18.92
C ASP A 178 4.15 -7.06 -17.89
N THR A 179 5.42 -6.93 -18.26
CA THR A 179 6.57 -7.20 -17.39
C THR A 179 7.64 -6.13 -17.56
N LEU A 180 8.38 -5.85 -16.49
CA LEU A 180 9.57 -5.01 -16.46
C LEU A 180 10.60 -5.67 -15.54
N THR A 181 11.87 -5.47 -15.83
CA THR A 181 12.91 -5.83 -14.86
C THR A 181 13.02 -4.76 -13.76
N LEU A 182 13.45 -5.15 -12.56
CA LEU A 182 13.78 -4.17 -11.51
C LEU A 182 14.85 -3.17 -11.98
N GLN A 183 15.83 -3.64 -12.77
CA GLN A 183 16.84 -2.77 -13.37
C GLN A 183 16.23 -1.71 -14.30
N GLU A 184 15.35 -2.10 -15.21
CA GLU A 184 14.65 -1.15 -16.10
C GLU A 184 13.85 -0.13 -15.30
N ALA A 185 13.17 -0.56 -14.23
CA ALA A 185 12.38 0.32 -13.38
C ALA A 185 13.24 1.36 -12.61
N VAL A 186 14.52 1.05 -12.33
CA VAL A 186 15.48 1.97 -11.71
C VAL A 186 16.10 2.92 -12.75
N GLU A 187 16.51 2.38 -13.90
CA GLU A 187 17.30 3.11 -14.92
C GLU A 187 16.45 4.05 -15.79
N ARG A 188 15.18 3.70 -16.03
CA ARG A 188 14.30 4.45 -16.94
C ARG A 188 13.57 5.58 -16.20
N PRO A 189 13.93 6.87 -16.41
CA PRO A 189 13.34 7.99 -15.67
C PRO A 189 11.87 8.26 -16.05
N ASP A 190 11.42 7.74 -17.18
CA ASP A 190 10.05 7.77 -17.68
C ASP A 190 9.12 6.82 -16.91
N ILE A 191 9.66 5.75 -16.33
CA ILE A 191 8.90 4.76 -15.57
C ILE A 191 8.66 5.29 -14.15
N LYS A 192 7.42 5.70 -13.86
CA LYS A 192 7.01 6.24 -12.56
C LYS A 192 6.17 5.24 -11.77
N VAL A 193 6.84 4.23 -11.20
CA VAL A 193 6.17 3.19 -10.41
C VAL A 193 6.03 3.59 -8.95
N MET A 194 7.15 3.96 -8.34
CA MET A 194 7.30 4.45 -6.97
C MET A 194 8.31 5.60 -6.99
N ASP A 195 8.59 6.21 -5.83
CA ASP A 195 9.76 7.07 -5.73
C ASP A 195 11.07 6.28 -5.92
N LYS A 196 12.14 6.99 -6.28
CA LYS A 196 13.44 6.39 -6.59
C LYS A 196 14.05 5.62 -5.42
N ALA A 197 13.81 6.04 -4.18
CA ALA A 197 14.36 5.35 -3.02
C ALA A 197 13.66 4.02 -2.79
N ALA A 198 12.33 3.95 -2.99
CA ALA A 198 11.58 2.72 -2.91
C ALA A 198 12.01 1.70 -3.98
N ILE A 199 12.10 2.12 -5.25
CA ILE A 199 12.47 1.18 -6.33
C ILE A 199 13.92 0.71 -6.23
N ALA A 200 14.85 1.59 -5.79
CA ALA A 200 16.23 1.20 -5.52
C ALA A 200 16.32 0.18 -4.38
N LEU A 201 15.57 0.40 -3.28
CA LEU A 201 15.52 -0.55 -2.18
C LEU A 201 14.94 -1.91 -2.60
N ALA A 202 13.94 -1.91 -3.49
CA ALA A 202 13.37 -3.14 -4.03
C ALA A 202 14.38 -3.88 -4.93
N TYR A 203 15.10 -3.14 -5.78
CA TYR A 203 16.16 -3.67 -6.64
C TYR A 203 17.32 -4.28 -5.83
N ASP A 204 17.80 -3.59 -4.79
CA ASP A 204 18.93 -4.06 -3.96
C ASP A 204 18.66 -5.38 -3.22
N HIS A 205 17.38 -5.77 -3.11
CA HIS A 205 16.94 -6.96 -2.38
C HIS A 205 16.08 -7.91 -3.22
N ASP A 206 16.08 -7.78 -4.54
CA ASP A 206 15.30 -8.62 -5.47
C ASP A 206 13.79 -8.71 -5.10
N GLN A 207 13.25 -7.65 -4.48
CA GLN A 207 11.87 -7.62 -4.02
C GLN A 207 10.93 -7.34 -5.19
N SER A 208 10.23 -8.36 -5.62
CA SER A 208 9.24 -8.26 -6.70
C SER A 208 8.05 -7.38 -6.32
N LEU A 209 7.48 -6.68 -7.31
CA LEU A 209 6.25 -5.91 -7.16
C LEU A 209 5.31 -6.05 -8.35
N VAL A 210 4.01 -5.92 -8.10
CA VAL A 210 2.96 -5.89 -9.13
C VAL A 210 2.18 -4.59 -9.00
N VAL A 211 2.10 -3.84 -10.10
CA VAL A 211 1.27 -2.62 -10.19
C VAL A 211 -0.03 -3.00 -10.90
N PHE A 212 -1.16 -2.76 -10.25
CA PHE A 212 -2.47 -3.20 -10.77
C PHE A 212 -3.59 -2.24 -10.39
N SER A 213 -4.71 -2.32 -11.12
CA SER A 213 -5.92 -1.56 -10.82
C SER A 213 -6.63 -2.15 -9.61
N LEU A 214 -6.88 -1.31 -8.60
CA LEU A 214 -7.66 -1.71 -7.44
C LEU A 214 -9.14 -1.95 -7.79
N LEU A 215 -9.70 -1.17 -8.72
CA LEU A 215 -11.16 -1.00 -8.82
C LEU A 215 -11.88 -2.10 -9.62
N GLU A 216 -11.11 -3.05 -10.14
CA GLU A 216 -11.65 -4.20 -10.85
C GLU A 216 -12.02 -5.29 -9.85
N THR A 217 -13.23 -5.84 -9.99
CA THR A 217 -13.70 -6.94 -9.16
C THR A 217 -12.76 -8.13 -9.26
N ASP A 218 -12.49 -8.76 -8.11
CA ASP A 218 -11.62 -9.92 -7.93
C ASP A 218 -10.13 -9.68 -8.17
N ASN A 219 -9.69 -8.48 -8.58
CA ASN A 219 -8.29 -8.27 -8.96
C ASN A 219 -7.32 -8.52 -7.81
N ILE A 220 -7.66 -8.14 -6.57
CA ILE A 220 -6.79 -8.41 -5.43
C ILE A 220 -6.56 -9.93 -5.28
N ALA A 221 -7.64 -10.71 -5.30
CA ALA A 221 -7.57 -12.15 -5.13
C ALA A 221 -6.84 -12.85 -6.30
N ARG A 222 -7.12 -12.40 -7.53
CA ARG A 222 -6.51 -12.95 -8.76
C ARG A 222 -5.01 -12.64 -8.85
N VAL A 223 -4.60 -11.43 -8.50
CA VAL A 223 -3.17 -11.06 -8.42
C VAL A 223 -2.46 -11.91 -7.37
N ILE A 224 -3.08 -12.11 -6.20
CA ILE A 224 -2.53 -12.97 -5.13
C ILE A 224 -2.41 -14.44 -5.58
N ALA A 225 -3.37 -14.93 -6.38
CA ALA A 225 -3.30 -16.25 -6.99
C ALA A 225 -2.13 -16.40 -7.99
N GLY A 226 -1.59 -15.27 -8.48
CA GLY A 226 -0.50 -15.21 -9.46
C GLY A 226 -0.97 -15.11 -10.90
N GLU A 227 -2.22 -14.65 -11.13
CA GLU A 227 -2.69 -14.33 -12.48
C GLU A 227 -1.91 -13.14 -13.07
N PRO A 228 -1.67 -13.11 -14.39
CA PRO A 228 -0.94 -12.03 -15.06
C PRO A 228 -1.80 -10.77 -15.17
N ILE A 229 -1.92 -10.04 -14.07
CA ILE A 229 -2.71 -8.80 -13.96
C ILE A 229 -1.78 -7.62 -13.77
N GLY A 230 -2.04 -6.58 -14.56
CA GLY A 230 -1.27 -5.34 -14.58
C GLY A 230 0.16 -5.55 -15.03
N THR A 231 1.12 -4.97 -14.32
CA THR A 231 2.54 -5.07 -14.66
C THR A 231 3.32 -5.72 -13.52
N THR A 232 4.03 -6.80 -13.82
CA THR A 232 4.97 -7.43 -12.88
C THR A 232 6.36 -6.82 -13.05
N ILE A 233 7.02 -6.52 -11.94
CA ILE A 233 8.39 -6.03 -11.91
C ILE A 233 9.22 -6.97 -11.02
N SER A 234 10.21 -7.63 -11.62
CA SER A 234 11.03 -8.67 -10.99
C SER A 234 12.42 -8.77 -11.60
#